data_AF-M4FHR3-F1
#
_entry.id   AF-M4FHR3-F1
#
_cell.length_a   1.000
_cell.length_b   1.000
_cell.length_c   1.000
_cell.angle_alpha   90.00
_cell.angle_beta   90.00
_cell.angle_gamma   90.00
#
_symmetry.space_group_name_H-M   'P 1'
#
loop_
_entity.id
_entity.type
_entity.pdbx_description
1 polymer ?
#
loop_
_entity_poly.entity_id
_entity_poly.type
_entity_poly.pdbx_seq_one_letter_code
_entity_poly.pdbx_strand_id
1 'polypeptide(L)'
;MADQSSELQKPEKDRRKQGLAIYSGRRKDSGGGTDAHAPTDRRIPRVFSQALSVSIPLSHSAPASCTPLHREMTLKLSTSPCMQHFSKLRVDRPYRDEVLSMMEYNGHKVVKDTIYGSGSKKYRYCKHISKQRLFGLPTELMSKGKHFILIRNPLNILPSFEKVQPPSFLELGLGELVSIYSDLCQMGTPPPVIDADELQRDPENTLRGLCDDLEIPFQASMLKWEAGPIPEDGVWAPWWYKSVHESTGFSSPKKYPRIFPLSHYDLLEQSLPLYNILRSHVKHKSSLLSCPLPPPSLPVPENAKLLAWVGDEILPREMAKVSVFDSVVQGGDSVWEGLRIYKGKIFKLEEHLDRMFDSVKALAFDNVPSREEIKEAIFRTLITNGMFDNTHIRLSLTRGKKVTSGMSPTFNRYGCTLIVLAEWKPPVYDNDGGIVLVTATTRRNSPNNLDSKIHHNNLLNNILAKIESSNAKAADAIMLDKDGFVSETNATNIFMVKKGRVLTPHADYCLPGITRATVWTTGTMGELSPVVQIDGRVIGEGKVGPVTRTLQNAYKNLTEDSGVLIPTYQAA
;
A
#
# COMPACT_ATOMS: atom_id res chain seq x y z
N MET A 1 -34.53 14.37 34.57
CA MET A 1 -34.86 14.74 35.96
C MET A 1 -33.70 14.21 36.80
N ALA A 2 -32.63 14.95 37.06
CA ALA A 2 -32.49 16.01 38.08
C ALA A 2 -33.04 15.51 39.44
N ASP A 3 -32.32 15.48 40.56
CA ASP A 3 -31.33 16.46 41.05
C ASP A 3 -30.62 15.91 42.33
N GLN A 4 -29.41 16.44 42.62
CA GLN A 4 -28.76 16.76 43.93
C GLN A 4 -28.83 15.78 45.14
N SER A 5 -27.87 15.63 46.06
CA SER A 5 -26.79 16.48 46.59
C SER A 5 -26.04 15.71 47.70
N SER A 6 -24.74 15.97 47.93
CA SER A 6 -24.19 16.27 49.28
C SER A 6 -22.69 16.60 49.22
N GLU A 7 -22.37 17.81 49.70
CA GLU A 7 -21.04 18.38 49.92
C GLU A 7 -20.27 17.69 51.08
N LEU A 8 -18.94 17.84 51.13
CA LEU A 8 -18.23 18.47 52.26
C LEU A 8 -16.69 18.55 52.06
N GLN A 9 -16.17 19.77 52.28
CA GLN A 9 -14.89 20.17 52.89
C GLN A 9 -13.54 20.19 52.11
N LYS A 10 -13.08 21.44 51.90
CA LYS A 10 -11.67 21.95 51.86
C LYS A 10 -11.17 22.21 53.31
N PRO A 11 -9.87 22.46 53.66
CA PRO A 11 -8.93 23.37 52.96
C PRO A 11 -7.39 23.16 53.07
N GLU A 12 -6.66 24.02 52.33
CA GLU A 12 -5.36 24.69 52.59
C GLU A 12 -3.95 24.03 52.43
N LYS A 13 -3.17 24.70 51.55
CA LYS A 13 -1.77 25.23 51.66
C LYS A 13 -0.52 24.32 51.77
N ASP A 14 0.28 24.45 50.70
CA ASP A 14 1.68 24.96 50.68
C ASP A 14 2.89 23.99 50.72
N ARG A 15 3.95 24.40 49.98
CA ARG A 15 5.38 23.98 49.99
C ARG A 15 5.83 22.67 49.30
N ARG A 16 6.54 22.77 48.16
CA ARG A 16 8.02 22.94 48.04
C ARG A 16 8.54 22.78 46.60
N LYS A 17 9.35 23.75 46.16
CA LYS A 17 10.29 23.68 45.02
C LYS A 17 11.54 22.90 45.42
N GLN A 18 12.12 22.15 44.47
CA GLN A 18 13.55 21.78 44.30
C GLN A 18 13.61 20.98 42.98
N GLY A 19 14.36 21.29 41.92
CA GLY A 19 15.60 22.05 41.81
C GLY A 19 16.79 21.13 42.04
N LEU A 20 17.27 20.42 40.99
CA LEU A 20 18.58 19.76 41.03
C LEU A 20 19.25 19.80 39.64
N ALA A 21 20.26 20.67 39.53
CA ALA A 21 21.35 20.57 38.58
C ALA A 21 22.58 20.19 39.40
N ILE A 22 23.33 19.14 39.02
CA ILE A 22 24.71 18.90 39.49
C ILE A 22 25.57 18.39 38.33
N TYR A 23 26.71 19.05 38.20
CA TYR A 23 27.81 18.90 37.26
C TYR A 23 28.87 17.90 37.78
N SER A 24 29.82 17.53 36.89
CA SER A 24 31.23 17.10 37.12
C SER A 24 31.54 15.73 36.51
N GLY A 25 32.70 15.48 35.88
CA GLY A 25 33.92 16.28 35.80
C GLY A 25 34.93 15.72 34.78
N ARG A 26 35.92 16.56 34.47
CA ARG A 26 37.05 16.37 33.53
C ARG A 26 38.04 15.31 34.00
N ARG A 27 38.79 14.73 33.05
CA ARG A 27 40.22 14.43 33.20
C ARG A 27 41.02 15.11 32.08
N LYS A 28 42.09 15.79 32.48
CA LYS A 28 43.20 16.32 31.67
C LYS A 28 44.42 15.48 32.04
N ASP A 29 45.25 15.18 31.05
CA ASP A 29 46.70 14.91 31.06
C ASP A 29 47.09 14.78 29.57
N SER A 30 48.23 15.18 28.99
CA SER A 30 49.40 15.98 29.36
C SER A 30 50.30 16.04 28.09
N GLY A 31 51.20 17.03 27.98
CA GLY A 31 52.43 16.97 27.16
C GLY A 31 52.36 17.37 25.68
N GLY A 32 53.21 18.30 25.25
CA GLY A 32 53.28 18.84 23.88
C GLY A 32 54.53 18.44 23.09
N GLY A 33 54.77 19.16 21.97
CA GLY A 33 56.09 19.26 21.33
C GLY A 33 56.16 19.02 19.82
N THR A 34 56.35 20.13 19.10
CA THR A 34 57.26 20.36 17.94
C THR A 34 56.90 19.96 16.49
N ASP A 35 57.28 20.90 15.63
CA ASP A 35 57.11 21.07 14.18
C ASP A 35 57.73 19.98 13.28
N ALA A 36 57.16 19.82 12.09
CA ALA A 36 57.93 19.54 10.86
C ALA A 36 57.19 20.05 9.61
N HIS A 37 57.88 20.88 8.83
CA HIS A 37 57.48 21.46 7.55
C HIS A 37 57.63 20.47 6.38
N ALA A 38 56.64 20.54 5.45
CA ALA A 38 56.75 20.47 3.97
C ALA A 38 56.99 19.09 3.28
N PRO A 39 56.72 18.93 1.95
CA PRO A 39 55.75 19.58 1.06
C PRO A 39 55.04 18.65 0.02
N THR A 40 54.10 19.26 -0.72
CA THR A 40 53.76 19.06 -2.16
C THR A 40 53.07 17.79 -2.70
N ASP A 41 51.88 18.08 -3.25
CA ASP A 41 51.39 17.75 -4.60
C ASP A 41 50.83 16.35 -4.87
N ARG A 42 49.51 16.30 -5.11
CA ARG A 42 48.93 15.82 -6.39
C ARG A 42 47.40 15.91 -6.39
N ARG A 43 46.92 16.78 -7.29
CA ARG A 43 45.64 16.76 -8.02
C ARG A 43 44.67 15.63 -7.63
N ILE A 44 43.63 15.97 -6.87
CA ILE A 44 42.42 15.14 -6.77
C ILE A 44 41.43 15.65 -7.84
N PRO A 45 40.96 14.80 -8.76
CA PRO A 45 40.07 15.21 -9.84
C PRO A 45 38.73 15.68 -9.26
N ARG A 46 38.30 16.88 -9.69
CA ARG A 46 37.00 17.49 -9.35
C ARG A 46 35.87 16.64 -9.92
N VAL A 47 35.29 15.77 -9.10
CA VAL A 47 33.99 15.14 -9.38
C VAL A 47 32.91 16.08 -8.86
N PHE A 48 32.29 16.83 -9.77
CA PHE A 48 31.17 17.71 -9.49
C PHE A 48 29.88 16.87 -9.38
N SER A 49 29.22 16.83 -8.21
CA SER A 49 27.89 16.22 -8.08
C SER A 49 26.80 17.28 -8.31
N GLN A 50 26.00 17.08 -9.36
CA GLN A 50 24.90 17.98 -9.73
C GLN A 50 23.57 17.40 -9.26
N ALA A 51 22.71 18.22 -8.64
CA ALA A 51 21.35 17.84 -8.26
C ALA A 51 20.34 18.61 -9.13
N LEU A 52 19.77 17.92 -10.10
CA LEU A 52 18.71 18.40 -10.97
C LEU A 52 17.33 18.12 -10.34
N SER A 53 16.38 19.03 -10.47
CA SER A 53 15.00 18.81 -10.03
C SER A 53 14.08 18.83 -11.24
N VAL A 54 13.30 17.77 -11.41
CA VAL A 54 12.19 17.78 -12.35
C VAL A 54 10.91 17.97 -11.53
N SER A 55 10.37 19.18 -11.56
CA SER A 55 9.27 19.64 -10.72
C SER A 55 8.13 20.28 -11.52
N ILE A 56 6.95 19.65 -11.41
CA ILE A 56 5.58 20.20 -11.41
C ILE A 56 4.73 20.14 -12.71
N PRO A 57 3.60 19.40 -12.65
CA PRO A 57 2.23 19.75 -13.01
C PRO A 57 1.79 21.14 -12.62
N LEU A 58 1.91 22.08 -13.55
CA LEU A 58 1.60 23.51 -13.38
C LEU A 58 0.56 23.78 -12.28
N SER A 59 1.08 24.22 -11.14
CA SER A 59 0.44 25.12 -10.17
C SER A 59 1.61 25.77 -9.48
N HIS A 60 2.06 26.89 -10.07
CA HIS A 60 3.23 27.61 -9.57
C HIS A 60 2.96 28.30 -8.23
N SER A 61 1.81 28.04 -7.57
CA SER A 61 1.43 28.54 -6.25
C SER A 61 2.24 27.96 -5.09
N ALA A 62 3.34 27.25 -5.35
CA ALA A 62 4.16 26.65 -4.32
C ALA A 62 5.64 27.03 -4.45
N PRO A 63 6.00 28.32 -4.36
CA PRO A 63 7.37 28.63 -4.02
C PRO A 63 7.74 27.97 -2.69
N ALA A 64 6.87 27.96 -1.66
CA ALA A 64 7.18 27.55 -0.28
C ALA A 64 7.71 26.11 -0.15
N SER A 65 7.32 25.18 -1.02
CA SER A 65 7.81 23.80 -0.99
C SER A 65 9.20 23.60 -1.58
N CYS A 66 9.62 24.47 -2.51
CA CYS A 66 10.98 24.42 -3.10
C CYS A 66 11.86 25.59 -2.66
N THR A 67 11.30 26.63 -2.06
CA THR A 67 11.97 27.84 -1.51
C THR A 67 13.25 27.53 -0.74
N PRO A 68 13.36 26.44 0.03
CA PRO A 68 14.55 26.29 0.85
C PRO A 68 15.80 25.80 0.11
N LEU A 69 15.65 24.88 -0.85
CA LEU A 69 16.70 24.58 -1.83
C LEU A 69 17.01 25.80 -2.71
N HIS A 70 16.00 26.67 -2.87
CA HIS A 70 15.99 27.89 -3.66
C HIS A 70 16.67 29.11 -3.01
N ARG A 71 17.19 29.02 -1.79
CA ARG A 71 17.77 30.20 -1.11
C ARG A 71 19.23 30.04 -0.67
N GLU A 72 19.75 28.80 -0.62
CA GLU A 72 21.13 28.56 -0.16
C GLU A 72 22.05 27.90 -1.20
N MET A 73 21.52 27.06 -2.08
CA MET A 73 22.28 26.57 -3.23
C MET A 73 22.31 27.65 -4.30
N THR A 74 23.40 27.76 -5.05
CA THR A 74 23.48 28.80 -6.07
C THR A 74 22.56 28.44 -7.22
N LEU A 75 21.37 29.04 -7.18
CA LEU A 75 20.49 29.04 -8.32
C LEU A 75 21.00 30.09 -9.28
N LYS A 76 21.51 29.64 -10.42
CA LYS A 76 20.92 30.20 -11.62
C LYS A 76 19.56 29.53 -11.72
N LEU A 77 18.48 30.28 -11.48
CA LEU A 77 17.15 29.82 -11.83
C LEU A 77 17.08 29.71 -13.33
N SER A 78 17.55 28.60 -13.87
CA SER A 78 17.16 28.21 -15.20
C SER A 78 15.79 27.58 -15.08
N THR A 79 14.77 28.43 -14.87
CA THR A 79 13.39 28.09 -15.26
C THR A 79 13.27 27.88 -16.78
N SER A 80 14.34 28.19 -17.51
CA SER A 80 14.58 27.67 -18.86
C SER A 80 15.23 26.29 -18.75
N PRO A 81 14.59 25.25 -19.30
CA PRO A 81 15.00 24.88 -20.64
C PRO A 81 13.78 24.55 -21.51
N CYS A 82 13.86 24.97 -22.77
CA CYS A 82 12.94 24.65 -23.85
C CYS A 82 11.59 25.38 -23.84
N MET A 83 11.66 26.71 -23.95
CA MET A 83 10.51 27.58 -24.29
C MET A 83 10.06 27.48 -25.75
N GLN A 84 10.63 26.55 -26.53
CA GLN A 84 10.09 26.15 -27.84
C GLN A 84 8.62 25.68 -27.74
N HIS A 85 8.21 25.22 -26.56
CA HIS A 85 6.83 24.85 -26.22
C HIS A 85 5.83 26.02 -26.34
N PHE A 86 6.20 27.24 -25.89
CA PHE A 86 5.32 28.43 -25.92
C PHE A 86 5.17 29.06 -27.31
N SER A 87 6.16 28.84 -28.17
CA SER A 87 6.13 29.29 -29.56
C SER A 87 5.21 28.40 -30.43
N LYS A 88 5.15 27.09 -30.15
CA LYS A 88 4.41 26.10 -30.96
C LYS A 88 3.00 25.77 -30.47
N LEU A 89 2.71 25.87 -29.17
CA LEU A 89 1.35 25.65 -28.66
C LEU A 89 0.53 26.93 -28.78
N ARG A 90 -0.67 26.82 -29.39
CA ARG A 90 -1.67 27.90 -29.51
C ARG A 90 -2.39 28.21 -28.19
N VAL A 91 -1.70 28.07 -27.06
CA VAL A 91 -2.27 28.34 -25.73
C VAL A 91 -1.91 29.77 -25.35
N ASP A 92 -2.91 30.65 -25.38
CA ASP A 92 -2.76 32.03 -24.98
C ASP A 92 -2.47 32.13 -23.48
N ARG A 93 -1.44 32.90 -23.11
CA ARG A 93 -1.01 33.07 -21.72
C ARG A 93 -0.78 34.53 -21.44
N PRO A 94 -1.22 35.04 -20.28
CA PRO A 94 -1.14 36.46 -19.96
C PRO A 94 0.27 37.05 -19.99
N TYR A 95 1.30 36.22 -19.77
CA TYR A 95 2.70 36.61 -19.64
C TYR A 95 3.59 36.04 -20.76
N ARG A 96 3.00 35.60 -21.89
CA ARG A 96 3.74 34.95 -22.99
C ARG A 96 4.81 35.85 -23.60
N ASP A 97 4.48 37.11 -23.87
CA ASP A 97 5.36 38.01 -24.61
C ASP A 97 6.52 38.51 -23.73
N GLU A 98 6.25 38.81 -22.45
CA GLU A 98 7.26 39.14 -21.45
C GLU A 98 8.31 38.02 -21.33
N VAL A 99 7.83 36.78 -21.26
CA VAL A 99 8.65 35.57 -21.21
C VAL A 99 9.54 35.41 -22.44
N LEU A 100 9.01 35.60 -23.64
CA LEU A 100 9.75 35.45 -24.89
C LEU A 100 10.81 36.55 -25.05
N SER A 101 10.58 37.72 -24.48
CA SER A 101 11.52 38.87 -24.54
C SER A 101 12.69 38.76 -23.55
N MET A 102 12.49 38.12 -22.40
CA MET A 102 13.47 38.14 -21.30
C MET A 102 14.31 36.87 -21.17
N MET A 103 13.99 35.76 -21.85
CA MET A 103 14.62 34.46 -21.59
C MET A 103 15.14 33.73 -22.83
N GLU A 104 16.23 32.97 -22.63
CA GLU A 104 16.82 32.09 -23.64
C GLU A 104 15.89 30.90 -23.93
N TYR A 105 15.57 30.68 -25.21
CA TYR A 105 14.61 29.67 -25.65
C TYR A 105 15.28 28.41 -26.24
N ASN A 106 16.59 28.44 -26.53
CA ASN A 106 17.33 27.28 -27.04
C ASN A 106 17.77 26.33 -25.91
N GLY A 107 17.12 25.16 -25.83
CA GLY A 107 17.40 24.13 -24.82
C GLY A 107 18.85 23.67 -24.74
N HIS A 108 19.52 23.49 -25.87
CA HIS A 108 20.92 23.03 -25.91
C HIS A 108 21.87 24.09 -25.33
N LYS A 109 21.62 25.35 -25.67
CA LYS A 109 22.41 26.48 -25.15
C LYS A 109 22.20 26.65 -23.65
N VAL A 110 20.96 26.49 -23.17
CA VAL A 110 20.66 26.51 -21.73
C VAL A 110 21.37 25.36 -21.00
N VAL A 111 21.32 24.14 -21.53
CA VAL A 111 21.97 22.99 -20.90
C VAL A 111 23.48 23.18 -20.89
N LYS A 112 24.08 23.60 -22.01
CA LYS A 112 25.53 23.81 -22.12
C LYS A 112 26.03 24.98 -21.27
N ASP A 113 25.42 26.16 -21.40
CA ASP A 113 25.97 27.42 -20.85
C ASP A 113 25.44 27.71 -19.44
N THR A 114 24.25 27.20 -19.10
CA THR A 114 23.61 27.45 -17.80
C THR A 114 23.63 26.23 -16.87
N ILE A 115 23.40 25.01 -17.36
CA ILE A 115 23.40 23.81 -16.50
C ILE A 115 24.82 23.24 -16.35
N TYR A 116 25.59 23.14 -17.43
CA TYR A 116 26.98 22.66 -17.43
C TYR A 116 28.04 23.77 -17.50
N GLY A 117 27.62 25.04 -17.62
CA GLY A 117 28.55 26.18 -17.66
C GLY A 117 29.34 26.35 -16.36
N SER A 118 30.46 27.06 -16.43
CA SER A 118 31.33 27.32 -15.28
C SER A 118 30.57 28.01 -14.14
N GLY A 119 30.84 27.59 -12.90
CA GLY A 119 30.21 28.18 -11.71
C GLY A 119 31.12 28.06 -10.49
N SER A 120 30.92 28.94 -9.52
CA SER A 120 31.76 29.08 -8.32
C SER A 120 31.31 28.20 -7.14
N LYS A 121 30.16 27.53 -7.24
CA LYS A 121 29.47 26.91 -6.11
C LYS A 121 29.32 25.41 -6.28
N LYS A 122 29.29 24.69 -5.15
CA LYS A 122 29.36 23.23 -5.08
C LYS A 122 28.15 22.53 -5.68
N TYR A 123 26.94 23.05 -5.41
CA TYR A 123 25.68 22.50 -5.92
C TYR A 123 24.98 23.52 -6.82
N ARG A 124 24.32 23.00 -7.86
CA ARG A 124 23.45 23.76 -8.76
C ARG A 124 22.10 23.07 -8.79
N TYR A 125 21.06 23.81 -8.44
CA TYR A 125 19.67 23.35 -8.50
C TYR A 125 19.01 23.88 -9.77
N CYS A 126 18.38 23.00 -10.54
CA CYS A 126 17.61 23.36 -11.73
C CYS A 126 16.19 22.87 -11.56
N LYS A 127 15.20 23.76 -11.71
CA LYS A 127 13.78 23.43 -11.62
C LYS A 127 13.20 23.30 -13.03
N HIS A 128 12.65 22.13 -13.35
CA HIS A 128 12.10 21.85 -14.69
C HIS A 128 10.62 21.49 -14.64
N ILE A 129 9.81 22.10 -15.50
CA ILE A 129 8.38 21.75 -15.65
C ILE A 129 8.29 20.52 -16.55
N SER A 130 7.56 19.48 -16.12
CA SER A 130 7.54 18.17 -16.80
C SER A 130 7.25 18.24 -18.30
N LYS A 131 6.32 19.11 -18.72
CA LYS A 131 5.94 19.29 -20.14
C LYS A 131 6.99 19.96 -21.04
N GLN A 132 8.01 20.60 -20.46
CA GLN A 132 9.11 21.19 -21.24
C GLN A 132 10.01 20.11 -21.86
N ARG A 133 9.89 18.86 -21.40
CA ARG A 133 10.57 17.69 -21.98
C ARG A 133 10.23 17.43 -23.44
N LEU A 134 9.03 17.79 -23.88
CA LEU A 134 8.49 17.43 -25.20
C LEU A 134 9.35 17.95 -26.38
N PHE A 135 10.23 18.93 -26.18
CA PHE A 135 11.01 19.53 -27.26
C PHE A 135 12.46 19.83 -26.86
N GLY A 136 13.34 18.82 -26.86
CA GLY A 136 14.78 19.04 -27.02
C GLY A 136 15.62 19.17 -25.75
N LEU A 137 15.20 18.58 -24.62
CA LEU A 137 16.12 18.36 -23.51
C LEU A 137 17.16 17.29 -23.90
N PRO A 138 18.48 17.56 -23.82
CA PRO A 138 19.50 16.56 -24.14
C PRO A 138 19.39 15.36 -23.20
N THR A 139 19.52 14.14 -23.73
CA THR A 139 19.60 12.90 -22.93
C THR A 139 20.70 12.99 -21.86
N GLU A 140 21.74 13.78 -22.10
CA GLU A 140 22.81 14.08 -21.15
C GLU A 140 22.31 14.65 -19.82
N LEU A 141 21.24 15.45 -19.84
CA LEU A 141 20.66 16.03 -18.64
C LEU A 141 20.05 14.97 -17.73
N MET A 142 19.40 13.98 -18.34
CA MET A 142 18.81 12.84 -17.63
C MET A 142 19.89 11.92 -17.06
N SER A 143 21.02 11.76 -17.75
CA SER A 143 22.07 10.81 -17.36
C SER A 143 23.10 11.34 -16.37
N LYS A 144 23.39 12.65 -16.34
CA LYS A 144 24.48 13.22 -15.51
C LYS A 144 24.02 13.91 -14.23
N GLY A 145 22.71 14.18 -14.07
CA GLY A 145 22.15 14.83 -12.88
C GLY A 145 21.59 13.84 -11.85
N LYS A 146 21.56 14.21 -10.57
CA LYS A 146 20.71 13.55 -9.57
C LYS A 146 19.31 14.14 -9.65
N HIS A 147 18.27 13.34 -9.77
CA HIS A 147 16.89 13.82 -9.99
C HIS A 147 16.00 13.58 -8.79
N PHE A 148 15.04 14.45 -8.55
CA PHE A 148 13.89 14.16 -7.69
C PHE A 148 12.62 14.72 -8.32
N ILE A 149 11.47 14.11 -7.97
CA ILE A 149 10.15 14.50 -8.47
C ILE A 149 9.32 15.05 -7.32
N LEU A 150 8.84 16.28 -7.46
CA LEU A 150 7.83 16.86 -6.57
C LEU A 150 6.43 16.68 -7.19
N ILE A 151 5.55 15.98 -6.49
CA ILE A 151 4.15 15.79 -6.85
C ILE A 151 3.20 16.57 -5.94
N ARG A 152 2.02 16.87 -6.48
CA ARG A 152 0.93 17.53 -5.76
C ARG A 152 -0.37 16.79 -6.06
N ASN A 153 -1.26 16.72 -5.08
CA ASN A 153 -2.56 16.08 -5.25
C ASN A 153 -3.46 16.92 -6.18
N PRO A 154 -4.00 16.38 -7.28
CA PRO A 154 -4.90 17.10 -8.19
C PRO A 154 -6.12 17.75 -7.50
N LEU A 155 -6.61 17.15 -6.41
CA LEU A 155 -7.69 17.73 -5.59
C LEU A 155 -7.36 19.13 -5.07
N ASN A 156 -6.08 19.37 -4.75
CA ASN A 156 -5.59 20.64 -4.23
C ASN A 156 -5.12 21.58 -5.35
N ILE A 157 -4.68 21.03 -6.48
CA ILE A 157 -4.16 21.78 -7.63
C ILE A 157 -5.30 22.45 -8.39
N LEU A 158 -6.30 21.68 -8.81
CA LEU A 158 -7.30 22.10 -9.79
C LEU A 158 -8.03 23.40 -9.40
N PRO A 159 -8.54 23.57 -8.16
CA PRO A 159 -9.21 24.82 -7.77
C PRO A 159 -8.27 26.02 -7.65
N SER A 160 -6.97 25.79 -7.47
CA SER A 160 -5.97 26.86 -7.39
C SER A 160 -5.47 27.28 -8.78
N PHE A 161 -5.43 26.32 -9.71
CA PHE A 161 -4.90 26.51 -11.06
C PHE A 161 -5.80 27.39 -11.92
N GLU A 162 -7.11 27.16 -11.85
CA GLU A 162 -8.15 27.89 -12.59
C GLU A 162 -8.07 29.42 -12.41
N LYS A 163 -7.56 29.89 -11.27
CA LYS A 163 -7.41 31.34 -10.97
C LYS A 163 -6.45 32.06 -11.91
N VAL A 164 -5.52 31.32 -12.53
CA VAL A 164 -4.52 31.88 -13.44
C VAL A 164 -4.75 31.39 -14.86
N GLN A 165 -5.11 30.11 -15.03
CA GLN A 165 -5.35 29.52 -16.33
C GLN A 165 -6.34 28.35 -16.22
N PRO A 166 -7.21 28.14 -17.23
CA PRO A 166 -8.06 26.94 -17.29
C PRO A 166 -7.23 25.65 -17.21
N PRO A 167 -7.56 24.72 -16.29
CA PRO A 167 -6.84 23.45 -16.17
C PRO A 167 -7.17 22.53 -17.33
N SER A 168 -6.18 21.76 -17.78
CA SER A 168 -6.36 20.65 -18.73
C SER A 168 -5.41 19.51 -18.36
N PHE A 169 -5.67 18.31 -18.89
CA PHE A 169 -4.83 17.14 -18.62
C PHE A 169 -3.36 17.36 -19.00
N LEU A 170 -3.12 17.96 -20.18
CA LEU A 170 -1.78 18.28 -20.65
C LEU A 170 -1.13 19.41 -19.82
N GLU A 171 -1.92 20.38 -19.37
CA GLU A 171 -1.40 21.45 -18.51
C GLU A 171 -1.00 20.91 -17.13
N LEU A 172 -1.72 19.91 -16.62
CA LEU A 172 -1.33 19.22 -15.40
C LEU A 172 -0.06 18.40 -15.56
N GLY A 173 0.51 18.10 -16.72
CA GLY A 173 1.88 17.53 -16.80
C GLY A 173 2.16 16.22 -16.01
N LEU A 174 1.14 15.51 -15.51
CA LEU A 174 1.28 14.32 -14.64
C LEU A 174 1.69 13.09 -15.46
N GLY A 175 1.19 12.97 -16.69
CA GLY A 175 1.60 11.92 -17.61
C GLY A 175 3.09 12.00 -17.95
N GLU A 176 3.59 13.21 -18.15
CA GLU A 176 5.00 13.49 -18.40
C GLU A 176 5.86 13.17 -17.19
N LEU A 177 5.38 13.44 -15.96
CA LEU A 177 6.10 13.02 -14.76
C LEU A 177 6.21 11.50 -14.64
N VAL A 178 5.14 10.76 -14.93
CA VAL A 178 5.18 9.28 -14.93
C VAL A 178 6.18 8.78 -15.98
N SER A 179 6.20 9.37 -17.17
CA SER A 179 7.20 9.05 -18.20
C SER A 179 8.63 9.34 -17.72
N ILE A 180 8.87 10.50 -17.11
CA ILE A 180 10.20 10.87 -16.57
C ILE A 180 10.66 9.89 -15.48
N TYR A 181 9.75 9.53 -14.58
CA TYR A 181 10.03 8.53 -13.56
C TYR A 181 10.43 7.19 -14.18
N SER A 182 9.66 6.71 -15.15
CA SER A 182 9.92 5.45 -15.86
C SER A 182 11.31 5.43 -16.51
N ASP A 183 11.67 6.51 -17.21
CA ASP A 183 12.95 6.56 -17.93
C ASP A 183 14.15 6.60 -16.98
N LEU A 184 14.06 7.35 -15.89
CA LEU A 184 15.10 7.35 -14.85
C LEU A 184 15.24 5.99 -14.17
N CYS A 185 14.13 5.29 -13.94
CA CYS A 185 14.14 3.91 -13.45
C CYS A 185 14.84 2.96 -14.44
N GLN A 186 14.56 3.07 -15.75
CA GLN A 186 15.22 2.25 -16.78
C GLN A 186 16.72 2.53 -16.87
N MET A 187 17.14 3.77 -16.59
CA MET A 187 18.55 4.16 -16.52
C MET A 187 19.26 3.70 -15.24
N GLY A 188 18.54 3.07 -14.29
CA GLY A 188 19.08 2.58 -13.03
C GLY A 188 19.19 3.63 -11.93
N THR A 189 18.59 4.82 -12.12
CA THR A 189 18.61 5.93 -11.16
C THR A 189 17.19 6.36 -10.76
N PRO A 190 16.43 5.49 -10.06
CA PRO A 190 15.06 5.81 -9.64
C PRO A 190 15.05 7.08 -8.76
N PRO A 191 14.35 8.15 -9.16
CA PRO A 191 14.43 9.42 -8.43
C PRO A 191 13.57 9.35 -7.16
N PRO A 192 14.01 9.95 -6.04
CA PRO A 192 13.12 10.20 -4.91
C PRO A 192 11.89 11.00 -5.34
N VAL A 193 10.72 10.56 -4.86
CA VAL A 193 9.45 11.25 -5.07
C VAL A 193 9.02 11.90 -3.76
N ILE A 194 8.75 13.21 -3.82
CA ILE A 194 8.30 14.03 -2.69
C ILE A 194 6.86 14.45 -2.97
N ASP A 195 5.97 14.22 -2.00
CA ASP A 195 4.62 14.76 -2.05
C ASP A 195 4.54 16.09 -1.29
N ALA A 196 3.92 17.10 -1.90
CA ALA A 196 3.86 18.43 -1.31
C ALA A 196 3.03 18.50 -0.02
N ASP A 197 2.01 17.66 0.14
CA ASP A 197 1.21 17.64 1.38
C ASP A 197 2.01 16.98 2.51
N GLU A 198 2.80 15.93 2.20
CA GLU A 198 3.78 15.35 3.14
C GLU A 198 4.84 16.36 3.57
N LEU A 199 5.43 17.06 2.60
CA LEU A 199 6.43 18.09 2.86
C LEU A 199 5.89 19.24 3.73
N GLN A 200 4.62 19.65 3.57
CA GLN A 200 4.02 20.67 4.43
C GLN A 200 3.74 20.16 5.85
N ARG A 201 3.43 18.87 6.00
CA ARG A 201 3.10 18.27 7.30
C ARG A 201 4.34 18.03 8.14
N ASP A 202 5.41 17.54 7.52
CA ASP A 202 6.67 17.23 8.18
C ASP A 202 7.87 17.67 7.30
N PRO A 203 8.15 18.99 7.24
CA PRO A 203 9.13 19.54 6.33
C PRO A 203 10.56 19.09 6.66
N GLU A 204 10.90 18.99 7.94
CA GLU A 204 12.25 18.62 8.36
C GLU A 204 12.59 17.19 7.96
N ASN A 205 11.75 16.21 8.32
CA ASN A 205 12.04 14.81 8.00
C ASN A 205 12.00 14.57 6.48
N THR A 206 11.05 15.19 5.78
CA THR A 206 10.96 15.08 4.31
C THR A 206 12.21 15.64 3.62
N LEU A 207 12.69 16.82 4.04
CA LEU A 207 13.88 17.44 3.46
C LEU A 207 15.17 16.74 3.86
N ARG A 208 15.28 16.21 5.09
CA ARG A 208 16.41 15.36 5.50
C ARG A 208 16.50 14.11 4.64
N GLY A 209 15.40 13.38 4.47
CA GLY A 209 15.36 12.19 3.61
C GLY A 209 15.71 12.51 2.16
N LEU A 210 15.23 13.64 1.62
CA LEU A 210 15.62 14.09 0.29
C LEU A 210 17.12 14.44 0.21
N CYS A 211 17.66 15.14 1.21
CA CYS A 211 19.07 15.49 1.29
C CYS A 211 19.95 14.23 1.33
N ASP A 212 19.56 13.23 2.12
CA ASP A 212 20.26 11.94 2.20
C ASP A 212 20.23 11.21 0.85
N ASP A 213 19.07 11.13 0.19
CA ASP A 213 18.90 10.52 -1.13
C ASP A 213 19.73 11.21 -2.23
N LEU A 214 19.92 12.53 -2.12
CA LEU A 214 20.72 13.32 -3.05
C LEU A 214 22.19 13.45 -2.63
N GLU A 215 22.59 12.89 -1.48
CA GLU A 215 23.90 13.05 -0.84
C GLU A 215 24.32 14.52 -0.67
N ILE A 216 23.40 15.33 -0.16
CA ILE A 216 23.57 16.75 0.11
C ILE A 216 23.41 16.97 1.62
N PRO A 217 24.18 17.89 2.24
CA PRO A 217 23.97 18.22 3.65
C PRO A 217 22.66 18.99 3.85
N PHE A 218 21.81 18.50 4.75
CA PHE A 218 20.65 19.24 5.26
C PHE A 218 21.10 20.49 6.03
N GLN A 219 20.38 21.60 5.82
CA GLN A 219 20.60 22.86 6.56
C GLN A 219 19.29 23.32 7.19
N ALA A 220 19.30 23.71 8.47
CA ALA A 220 18.06 24.08 9.19
C ALA A 220 17.39 25.36 8.64
N SER A 221 18.18 26.21 7.98
CA SER A 221 17.72 27.34 7.16
C SER A 221 16.84 26.91 5.99
N MET A 222 16.85 25.62 5.61
CA MET A 222 15.87 25.06 4.68
C MET A 222 14.43 25.02 5.25
N LEU A 223 14.18 25.44 6.49
CA LEU A 223 12.84 25.45 7.07
C LEU A 223 12.25 26.84 7.19
N LYS A 224 13.07 27.88 7.05
CA LYS A 224 12.68 29.28 7.30
C LYS A 224 13.33 30.21 6.30
N TRP A 225 12.63 31.27 5.93
CA TRP A 225 13.11 32.24 4.95
C TRP A 225 12.51 33.62 5.17
N GLU A 226 13.12 34.65 4.56
CA GLU A 226 12.63 36.02 4.62
C GLU A 226 11.42 36.23 3.69
N ALA A 227 10.40 36.93 4.18
CA ALA A 227 9.26 37.32 3.37
C ALA A 227 9.71 38.32 2.28
N GLY A 228 9.11 38.22 1.10
CA GLY A 228 9.40 39.07 -0.05
C GLY A 228 9.92 38.32 -1.29
N PRO A 229 9.98 39.01 -2.44
CA PRO A 229 10.53 38.49 -3.68
C PRO A 229 12.06 38.38 -3.63
N ILE A 230 12.60 37.42 -4.37
CA ILE A 230 14.05 37.30 -4.63
C ILE A 230 14.34 37.52 -6.13
N PRO A 231 15.54 37.99 -6.51
CA PRO A 231 15.91 38.22 -7.91
C PRO A 231 15.68 37.00 -8.83
N GLU A 232 15.78 35.80 -8.26
CA GLU A 232 15.64 34.53 -8.96
C GLU A 232 14.19 34.15 -9.30
N ASP A 233 13.16 34.77 -8.71
CA ASP A 233 11.75 34.36 -8.87
C ASP A 233 11.23 34.48 -10.31
N GLY A 234 11.86 35.34 -11.12
CA GLY A 234 11.58 35.49 -12.55
C GLY A 234 10.21 36.10 -12.88
N VAL A 235 9.89 36.13 -14.18
CA VAL A 235 8.70 36.80 -14.75
C VAL A 235 7.35 36.21 -14.31
N TRP A 236 7.35 35.02 -13.70
CA TRP A 236 6.14 34.32 -13.24
C TRP A 236 5.69 34.76 -11.85
N ALA A 237 6.57 35.41 -11.07
CA ALA A 237 6.34 35.71 -9.67
C ALA A 237 5.00 36.46 -9.41
N PRO A 238 4.61 37.47 -10.22
CA PRO A 238 3.36 38.22 -9.99
C PRO A 238 2.10 37.34 -10.03
N TRP A 239 2.13 36.27 -10.82
CA TRP A 239 0.97 35.41 -11.07
C TRP A 239 0.79 34.32 -10.02
N TRP A 240 1.89 33.92 -9.38
CA TRP A 240 1.93 32.65 -8.65
C TRP A 240 2.53 32.74 -7.25
N TYR A 241 3.39 33.74 -6.99
CA TYR A 241 4.27 33.71 -5.82
C TYR A 241 3.78 34.54 -4.63
N LYS A 242 2.62 35.22 -4.79
CA LYS A 242 2.02 36.07 -3.76
C LYS A 242 2.02 35.42 -2.37
N SER A 243 1.51 34.19 -2.25
CA SER A 243 1.40 33.52 -0.95
C SER A 243 2.73 33.17 -0.30
N VAL A 244 3.83 33.15 -1.05
CA VAL A 244 5.16 32.80 -0.53
C VAL A 244 6.02 34.01 -0.28
N HIS A 245 5.82 35.07 -1.05
CA HIS A 245 6.32 36.39 -0.68
C HIS A 245 5.76 36.83 0.68
N GLU A 246 4.57 36.34 1.05
CA GLU A 246 3.95 36.56 2.37
C GLU A 246 4.40 35.56 3.46
N SER A 247 5.10 34.46 3.12
CA SER A 247 5.45 33.41 4.08
C SER A 247 6.91 33.47 4.53
N THR A 248 7.20 32.94 5.72
CA THR A 248 8.56 32.85 6.29
C THR A 248 9.02 31.42 6.58
N GLY A 249 8.25 30.43 6.14
CA GLY A 249 8.48 29.01 6.36
C GLY A 249 7.30 28.17 5.89
N PHE A 250 7.33 26.87 6.21
CA PHE A 250 6.22 25.96 5.93
C PHE A 250 5.03 26.24 6.86
N SER A 251 3.84 26.37 6.28
CA SER A 251 2.58 26.47 7.03
C SER A 251 1.95 25.10 7.19
N SER A 252 1.33 24.84 8.35
CA SER A 252 0.55 23.62 8.53
C SER A 252 -0.57 23.51 7.48
N PRO A 253 -0.81 22.30 6.94
CA PRO A 253 -1.89 22.10 5.99
C PRO A 253 -3.23 22.47 6.62
N LYS A 254 -4.16 22.96 5.80
CA LYS A 254 -5.52 23.29 6.27
C LYS A 254 -6.16 22.03 6.84
N LYS A 255 -6.76 22.15 8.04
CA LYS A 255 -7.42 21.03 8.73
C LYS A 255 -8.56 20.41 7.89
N TYR A 256 -9.30 21.23 7.15
CA TYR A 256 -10.41 20.79 6.32
C TYR A 256 -10.23 21.25 4.87
N PRO A 257 -10.57 20.40 3.88
CA PRO A 257 -10.52 20.76 2.48
C PRO A 257 -11.62 21.75 2.12
N ARG A 258 -11.47 22.41 0.96
CA ARG A 258 -12.54 23.19 0.35
C ARG A 258 -13.44 22.28 -0.49
N ILE A 259 -14.65 22.75 -0.77
CA ILE A 259 -15.56 22.08 -1.71
C ILE A 259 -14.85 21.99 -3.07
N PHE A 260 -14.81 20.78 -3.62
CA PHE A 260 -14.23 20.52 -4.93
C PHE A 260 -15.25 20.89 -6.03
N PRO A 261 -14.89 21.72 -7.02
CA PRO A 261 -15.81 22.09 -8.11
C PRO A 261 -16.14 20.87 -8.98
N LEU A 262 -17.44 20.61 -9.20
CA LEU A 262 -17.90 19.50 -10.05
C LEU A 262 -17.40 19.61 -11.50
N SER A 263 -17.18 20.83 -12.00
CA SER A 263 -16.62 21.10 -13.33
C SER A 263 -15.23 20.48 -13.55
N HIS A 264 -14.51 20.16 -12.48
CA HIS A 264 -13.17 19.57 -12.55
C HIS A 264 -13.16 18.04 -12.33
N TYR A 265 -14.32 17.40 -12.16
CA TYR A 265 -14.37 15.98 -11.80
C TYR A 265 -13.77 15.08 -12.88
N ASP A 266 -14.13 15.27 -14.15
CA ASP A 266 -13.61 14.46 -15.26
C ASP A 266 -12.08 14.57 -15.37
N LEU A 267 -11.54 15.77 -15.12
CA LEU A 267 -10.11 16.00 -15.13
C LEU A 267 -9.42 15.39 -13.90
N LEU A 268 -10.07 15.41 -12.74
CA LEU A 268 -9.61 14.73 -11.53
C LEU A 268 -9.54 13.21 -11.77
N GLU A 269 -10.57 12.62 -12.38
CA GLU A 269 -10.64 11.19 -12.68
C GLU A 269 -9.49 10.74 -13.60
N GLN A 270 -9.15 11.55 -14.60
CA GLN A 270 -8.02 11.27 -15.50
C GLN A 270 -6.65 11.44 -14.81
N SER A 271 -6.51 12.42 -13.91
CA SER A 271 -5.22 12.82 -13.35
C SER A 271 -4.84 12.10 -12.06
N LEU A 272 -5.82 11.74 -11.24
CA LEU A 272 -5.62 11.12 -9.93
C LEU A 272 -4.90 9.76 -10.00
N PRO A 273 -5.18 8.87 -10.98
CA PRO A 273 -4.43 7.62 -11.12
C PRO A 273 -2.93 7.84 -11.35
N LEU A 274 -2.55 8.82 -12.19
CA LEU A 274 -1.15 9.16 -12.47
C LEU A 274 -0.44 9.71 -11.23
N TYR A 275 -1.12 10.58 -10.48
CA TYR A 275 -0.64 11.04 -9.18
C TYR A 275 -0.43 9.87 -8.21
N ASN A 276 -1.37 8.92 -8.13
CA ASN A 276 -1.28 7.78 -7.22
C ASN A 276 -0.13 6.83 -7.59
N ILE A 277 0.17 6.66 -8.88
CA ILE A 277 1.36 5.90 -9.34
C ILE A 277 2.62 6.53 -8.75
N LEU A 278 2.84 7.84 -8.95
CA LEU A 278 4.01 8.53 -8.42
C LEU A 278 4.03 8.53 -6.88
N ARG A 279 2.86 8.76 -6.25
CA ARG A 279 2.71 8.77 -4.78
C ARG A 279 3.06 7.43 -4.16
N SER A 280 2.86 6.32 -4.88
CA SER A 280 3.22 4.99 -4.38
C SER A 280 4.72 4.90 -4.03
N HIS A 281 5.57 5.64 -4.74
CA HIS A 281 7.03 5.69 -4.58
C HIS A 281 7.54 6.71 -3.54
N VAL A 282 6.65 7.42 -2.84
CA VAL A 282 7.04 8.31 -1.74
C VAL A 282 7.49 7.46 -0.55
N LYS A 283 8.75 7.61 -0.13
CA LYS A 283 9.37 6.81 0.94
C LYS A 283 8.78 7.07 2.33
N HIS A 284 8.51 8.34 2.64
CA HIS A 284 7.99 8.75 3.94
C HIS A 284 6.54 9.19 3.79
N LYS A 285 5.62 8.36 4.29
CA LYS A 285 4.20 8.68 4.35
C LYS A 285 3.83 8.91 5.80
N SER A 286 3.24 10.07 6.08
CA SER A 286 2.58 10.29 7.36
C SER A 286 1.47 9.26 7.55
N SER A 287 1.47 8.62 8.72
CA SER A 287 0.44 7.68 9.12
C SER A 287 -0.63 8.41 9.92
N LEU A 288 -1.87 7.93 9.86
CA LEU A 288 -2.90 8.32 10.84
C LEU A 288 -2.53 7.82 12.25
N LEU A 289 -1.62 6.84 12.35
CA LEU A 289 -1.07 6.35 13.59
C LEU A 289 0.04 7.28 14.08
N SER A 290 0.11 7.49 15.40
CA SER A 290 1.15 8.29 16.06
C SER A 290 2.57 7.75 15.87
N CYS A 291 2.72 6.49 15.48
CA CYS A 291 3.98 5.86 15.10
C CYS A 291 3.76 5.06 13.80
N PRO A 292 4.44 5.37 12.69
CA PRO A 292 4.33 4.58 11.47
C PRO A 292 4.93 3.18 11.71
N LEU A 293 4.14 2.14 11.44
CA LEU A 293 4.63 0.77 11.50
C LEU A 293 5.64 0.55 10.35
N PRO A 294 6.73 -0.21 10.57
CA PRO A 294 7.63 -0.57 9.49
C PRO A 294 6.88 -1.37 8.41
N PRO A 295 7.32 -1.34 7.13
CA PRO A 295 6.75 -2.17 6.09
C PRO A 295 6.79 -3.64 6.53
N PRO A 296 5.66 -4.35 6.56
CA PRO A 296 5.64 -5.74 6.99
C PRO A 296 6.35 -6.62 5.96
N SER A 297 7.07 -7.64 6.43
CA SER A 297 7.58 -8.70 5.55
C SER A 297 6.44 -9.63 5.13
N LEU A 298 6.46 -10.04 3.85
CA LEU A 298 5.52 -11.06 3.37
C LEU A 298 5.97 -12.44 3.87
N PRO A 299 5.05 -13.33 4.27
CA PRO A 299 5.39 -14.72 4.63
C PRO A 299 6.05 -15.48 3.48
N VAL A 300 5.66 -15.18 2.24
CA VAL A 300 6.22 -15.73 1.01
C VAL A 300 6.60 -14.56 0.08
N PRO A 301 7.90 -14.28 -0.13
CA PRO A 301 8.36 -13.12 -0.91
C PRO A 301 7.83 -13.04 -2.34
N GLU A 302 7.61 -14.19 -2.98
CA GLU A 302 7.11 -14.33 -4.37
C GLU A 302 5.73 -13.69 -4.54
N ASN A 303 4.95 -13.61 -3.46
CA ASN A 303 3.62 -12.99 -3.47
C ASN A 303 3.67 -11.45 -3.58
N ALA A 304 4.84 -10.82 -3.56
CA ALA A 304 4.98 -9.36 -3.72
C ALA A 304 4.50 -8.84 -5.07
N LYS A 305 4.61 -9.64 -6.13
CA LYS A 305 4.24 -9.26 -7.50
C LYS A 305 3.11 -10.12 -8.09
N LEU A 306 2.23 -10.63 -7.23
CA LEU A 306 1.09 -11.43 -7.70
C LEU A 306 0.06 -10.59 -8.44
N LEU A 307 -0.66 -11.26 -9.34
CA LEU A 307 -1.83 -10.75 -10.04
C LEU A 307 -3.09 -11.43 -9.49
N ALA A 308 -4.12 -10.66 -9.18
CA ALA A 308 -5.40 -11.15 -8.67
C ALA A 308 -6.53 -10.77 -9.62
N TRP A 309 -7.54 -11.64 -9.76
CA TRP A 309 -8.75 -11.33 -10.50
C TRP A 309 -9.73 -10.59 -9.60
N VAL A 310 -10.28 -9.46 -10.05
CA VAL A 310 -11.36 -8.72 -9.37
C VAL A 310 -12.38 -8.22 -10.39
N GLY A 311 -13.63 -8.64 -10.25
CA GLY A 311 -14.69 -8.34 -11.21
C GLY A 311 -14.46 -9.10 -12.52
N ASP A 312 -13.94 -8.42 -13.51
CA ASP A 312 -13.66 -8.87 -14.88
C ASP A 312 -12.20 -8.65 -15.31
N GLU A 313 -11.34 -8.19 -14.39
CA GLU A 313 -9.96 -7.79 -14.68
C GLU A 313 -8.92 -8.56 -13.85
N ILE A 314 -7.72 -8.75 -14.42
CA ILE A 314 -6.53 -9.20 -13.70
C ILE A 314 -5.70 -7.97 -13.32
N LEU A 315 -5.49 -7.76 -12.03
CA LEU A 315 -4.86 -6.58 -11.46
C LEU A 315 -3.65 -6.92 -10.59
N PRO A 316 -2.58 -6.09 -10.58
CA PRO A 316 -1.51 -6.22 -9.60
C PRO A 316 -2.01 -6.13 -8.15
N ARG A 317 -1.33 -6.82 -7.23
CA ARG A 317 -1.67 -6.88 -5.79
C ARG A 317 -2.13 -5.55 -5.18
N GLU A 318 -1.41 -4.46 -5.44
CA GLU A 318 -1.71 -3.13 -4.87
C GLU A 318 -2.91 -2.42 -5.50
N MET A 319 -3.32 -2.85 -6.70
CA MET A 319 -4.45 -2.32 -7.45
C MET A 319 -5.71 -3.16 -7.31
N ALA A 320 -5.57 -4.44 -6.96
CA ALA A 320 -6.68 -5.37 -6.72
C ALA A 320 -7.54 -4.93 -5.52
N LYS A 321 -8.58 -4.15 -5.79
CA LYS A 321 -9.46 -3.53 -4.79
C LYS A 321 -10.92 -3.66 -5.21
N VAL A 322 -11.80 -3.82 -4.22
CA VAL A 322 -13.25 -3.73 -4.42
C VAL A 322 -13.75 -2.31 -4.12
N SER A 323 -14.87 -1.94 -4.72
CA SER A 323 -15.52 -0.66 -4.43
C SER A 323 -15.94 -0.57 -2.97
N VAL A 324 -15.82 0.62 -2.36
CA VAL A 324 -16.43 0.88 -1.04
C VAL A 324 -17.94 0.72 -1.04
N PHE A 325 -18.56 0.77 -2.22
CA PHE A 325 -19.99 0.51 -2.40
C PHE A 325 -20.31 -0.98 -2.61
N ASP A 326 -19.32 -1.88 -2.61
CA ASP A 326 -19.57 -3.33 -2.70
C ASP A 326 -20.26 -3.85 -1.43
N SER A 327 -21.20 -4.77 -1.63
CA SER A 327 -21.95 -5.48 -0.58
C SER A 327 -21.04 -6.09 0.49
N VAL A 328 -19.87 -6.61 0.11
CA VAL A 328 -18.94 -7.21 1.08
C VAL A 328 -18.36 -6.17 2.04
N VAL A 329 -18.12 -4.95 1.57
CA VAL A 329 -17.55 -3.86 2.39
C VAL A 329 -18.60 -3.29 3.35
N GLN A 330 -19.85 -3.15 2.89
CA GLN A 330 -20.91 -2.54 3.68
C GLN A 330 -21.51 -3.49 4.73
N GLY A 331 -21.52 -4.80 4.47
CA GLY A 331 -22.22 -5.75 5.34
C GLY A 331 -21.75 -7.20 5.26
N GLY A 332 -20.59 -7.50 4.67
CA GLY A 332 -20.06 -8.86 4.58
C GLY A 332 -20.88 -9.82 3.69
N ASP A 333 -21.70 -9.28 2.79
CA ASP A 333 -22.61 -10.00 1.90
C ASP A 333 -21.86 -10.63 0.71
N SER A 334 -21.18 -11.74 0.99
CA SER A 334 -20.42 -12.54 0.03
C SER A 334 -20.27 -14.00 0.48
N VAL A 335 -20.05 -14.88 -0.50
CA VAL A 335 -19.61 -16.26 -0.30
C VAL A 335 -18.13 -16.40 -0.67
N TRP A 336 -17.49 -17.47 -0.20
CA TRP A 336 -16.13 -17.80 -0.63
C TRP A 336 -15.90 -19.30 -0.69
N GLU A 337 -14.76 -19.72 -1.22
CA GLU A 337 -14.25 -21.07 -1.26
C GLU A 337 -12.72 -21.06 -1.10
N GLY A 338 -12.18 -22.13 -0.50
CA GLY A 338 -10.75 -22.35 -0.38
C GLY A 338 -10.35 -23.50 -1.31
N LEU A 339 -9.64 -23.20 -2.39
CA LEU A 339 -9.16 -24.19 -3.35
C LEU A 339 -7.66 -24.43 -3.16
N ARG A 340 -7.19 -25.62 -3.52
CA ARG A 340 -5.77 -25.94 -3.50
C ARG A 340 -5.31 -26.61 -4.78
N ILE A 341 -4.10 -26.24 -5.20
CA ILE A 341 -3.48 -26.72 -6.42
C ILE A 341 -2.35 -27.67 -6.04
N TYR A 342 -2.35 -28.84 -6.65
CA TYR A 342 -1.28 -29.83 -6.56
C TYR A 342 -0.92 -30.32 -7.96
N LYS A 343 0.38 -30.30 -8.32
CA LYS A 343 0.88 -30.89 -9.58
C LYS A 343 0.04 -30.57 -10.82
N GLY A 344 -0.31 -29.30 -11.00
CA GLY A 344 -1.08 -28.79 -12.13
C GLY A 344 -2.59 -29.05 -12.10
N LYS A 345 -3.11 -29.58 -10.99
CA LYS A 345 -4.53 -29.90 -10.81
C LYS A 345 -5.14 -29.11 -9.65
N ILE A 346 -6.38 -28.66 -9.83
CA ILE A 346 -7.18 -28.06 -8.78
C ILE A 346 -7.96 -29.18 -8.09
N PHE A 347 -7.62 -29.46 -6.84
CA PHE A 347 -8.23 -30.56 -6.09
C PHE A 347 -9.71 -30.26 -5.81
N LYS A 348 -10.59 -31.21 -6.18
CA LYS A 348 -12.03 -31.16 -5.88
C LYS A 348 -12.75 -29.88 -6.34
N LEU A 349 -12.31 -29.30 -7.47
CA LEU A 349 -12.85 -28.04 -7.98
C LEU A 349 -14.36 -28.08 -8.17
N GLU A 350 -14.90 -29.13 -8.78
CA GLU A 350 -16.33 -29.21 -9.09
C GLU A 350 -17.18 -29.24 -7.81
N GLU A 351 -16.75 -29.97 -6.79
CA GLU A 351 -17.42 -30.05 -5.50
C GLU A 351 -17.34 -28.74 -4.71
N HIS A 352 -16.21 -28.02 -4.82
CA HIS A 352 -16.10 -26.67 -4.27
C HIS A 352 -17.07 -25.69 -4.95
N LEU A 353 -17.19 -25.77 -6.28
CA LEU A 353 -18.13 -24.94 -7.02
C LEU A 353 -19.58 -25.30 -6.69
N ASP A 354 -19.93 -26.57 -6.53
CA ASP A 354 -21.27 -26.99 -6.08
C ASP A 354 -21.67 -26.31 -4.77
N ARG A 355 -20.79 -26.38 -3.76
CA ARG A 355 -21.03 -25.75 -2.46
C ARG A 355 -21.10 -24.22 -2.54
N MET A 356 -20.30 -23.61 -3.41
CA MET A 356 -20.38 -22.19 -3.68
C MET A 356 -21.75 -21.82 -4.24
N PHE A 357 -22.24 -22.54 -5.26
CA PHE A 357 -23.57 -22.31 -5.84
C PHE A 357 -24.71 -22.56 -4.84
N ASP A 358 -24.59 -23.56 -3.97
CA ASP A 358 -25.54 -23.78 -2.87
C ASP A 358 -25.58 -22.60 -1.89
N SER A 359 -24.40 -22.07 -1.52
CA SER A 359 -24.27 -20.92 -0.62
C SER A 359 -24.84 -19.64 -1.26
N VAL A 360 -24.56 -19.42 -2.54
CA VAL A 360 -25.08 -18.32 -3.35
C VAL A 360 -26.60 -18.38 -3.44
N LYS A 361 -27.16 -19.58 -3.67
CA LYS A 361 -28.61 -19.82 -3.68
C LYS A 361 -29.24 -19.55 -2.31
N ALA A 362 -28.61 -20.00 -1.22
CA ALA A 362 -29.08 -19.75 0.14
C ALA A 362 -29.14 -18.25 0.47
N LEU A 363 -28.22 -17.45 -0.08
CA LEU A 363 -28.20 -16.00 0.05
C LEU A 363 -29.02 -15.27 -1.02
N ALA A 364 -29.75 -15.99 -1.89
CA ALA A 364 -30.58 -15.42 -2.96
C ALA A 364 -29.83 -14.41 -3.84
N PHE A 365 -28.62 -14.76 -4.28
CA PHE A 365 -27.89 -13.95 -5.26
C PHE A 365 -28.56 -14.06 -6.64
N ASP A 366 -28.59 -12.93 -7.35
CA ASP A 366 -29.03 -12.85 -8.75
C ASP A 366 -27.84 -12.56 -9.66
N ASN A 367 -27.97 -12.86 -10.95
CA ASN A 367 -26.93 -12.63 -11.96
C ASN A 367 -25.57 -13.23 -11.57
N VAL A 368 -25.61 -14.47 -11.09
CA VAL A 368 -24.44 -15.25 -10.69
C VAL A 368 -23.69 -15.69 -11.96
N PRO A 369 -22.36 -15.51 -12.05
CA PRO A 369 -21.60 -16.01 -13.19
C PRO A 369 -21.73 -17.53 -13.30
N SER A 370 -21.74 -18.03 -14.54
CA SER A 370 -21.77 -19.46 -14.82
C SER A 370 -20.53 -20.16 -14.28
N ARG A 371 -20.65 -21.47 -14.07
CA ARG A 371 -19.54 -22.33 -13.64
C ARG A 371 -18.31 -22.17 -14.55
N GLU A 372 -18.55 -22.06 -15.85
CA GLU A 372 -17.51 -21.99 -16.86
C GLU A 372 -16.79 -20.64 -16.84
N GLU A 373 -17.51 -19.54 -16.60
CA GLU A 373 -16.91 -18.22 -16.41
C GLU A 373 -16.04 -18.17 -15.14
N ILE A 374 -16.49 -18.79 -14.04
CA ILE A 374 -15.70 -18.88 -12.80
C ILE A 374 -14.42 -19.70 -13.04
N LYS A 375 -14.53 -20.84 -13.73
CA LYS A 375 -13.38 -21.70 -14.05
C LYS A 375 -12.38 -20.97 -14.95
N GLU A 376 -12.85 -20.25 -15.96
CA GLU A 376 -12.00 -19.46 -16.84
C GLU A 376 -11.23 -18.38 -16.06
N ALA A 377 -11.89 -17.66 -15.16
CA ALA A 377 -11.23 -16.68 -14.30
C ALA A 377 -10.14 -17.32 -13.41
N ILE A 378 -10.44 -18.49 -12.83
CA ILE A 378 -9.48 -19.27 -12.02
C ILE A 378 -8.27 -19.67 -12.87
N PHE A 379 -8.49 -20.29 -14.04
CA PHE A 379 -7.40 -20.77 -14.89
C PHE A 379 -6.54 -19.63 -15.41
N ARG A 380 -7.14 -18.55 -15.93
CA ARG A 380 -6.39 -17.37 -16.38
C ARG A 380 -5.53 -16.78 -15.26
N THR A 381 -6.06 -16.70 -14.05
CA THR A 381 -5.30 -16.19 -12.89
C THR A 381 -4.11 -17.08 -12.56
N LEU A 382 -4.30 -18.40 -12.49
CA LEU A 382 -3.22 -19.34 -12.18
C LEU A 382 -2.15 -19.35 -13.29
N ILE A 383 -2.55 -19.42 -14.55
CA ILE A 383 -1.66 -19.47 -15.71
C ILE A 383 -0.82 -18.19 -15.79
N THR A 384 -1.44 -17.01 -15.61
CA THR A 384 -0.73 -15.73 -15.69
C THR A 384 0.30 -15.58 -14.55
N ASN A 385 0.05 -16.17 -13.39
CA ASN A 385 1.00 -16.19 -12.27
C ASN A 385 2.00 -17.36 -12.31
N GLY A 386 1.87 -18.31 -13.24
CA GLY A 386 2.69 -19.53 -13.26
C GLY A 386 2.46 -20.46 -12.06
N MET A 387 1.27 -20.41 -11.45
CA MET A 387 0.92 -21.12 -10.22
C MET A 387 0.33 -22.49 -10.53
N PHE A 388 1.20 -23.50 -10.62
CA PHE A 388 0.79 -24.88 -10.93
C PHE A 388 0.97 -25.85 -9.75
N ASP A 389 1.48 -25.41 -8.61
CA ASP A 389 1.61 -26.25 -7.41
C ASP A 389 1.63 -25.38 -6.16
N ASN A 390 1.53 -25.98 -4.97
CA ASN A 390 1.68 -25.32 -3.66
C ASN A 390 0.97 -23.95 -3.54
N THR A 391 -0.20 -23.85 -4.15
CA THR A 391 -0.97 -22.61 -4.28
C THR A 391 -2.32 -22.79 -3.60
N HIS A 392 -2.75 -21.77 -2.88
CA HIS A 392 -4.09 -21.68 -2.32
C HIS A 392 -4.85 -20.54 -2.98
N ILE A 393 -6.07 -20.81 -3.42
CA ILE A 393 -6.98 -19.77 -3.91
C ILE A 393 -8.04 -19.51 -2.84
N ARG A 394 -8.14 -18.24 -2.42
CA ARG A 394 -9.35 -17.72 -1.79
C ARG A 394 -10.27 -17.19 -2.88
N LEU A 395 -11.19 -18.04 -3.33
CA LEU A 395 -12.20 -17.68 -4.33
C LEU A 395 -13.35 -16.99 -3.58
N SER A 396 -13.74 -15.78 -3.95
CA SER A 396 -14.88 -15.08 -3.32
C SER A 396 -15.83 -14.55 -4.37
N LEU A 397 -17.13 -14.57 -4.07
CA LEU A 397 -18.15 -13.94 -4.90
C LEU A 397 -19.01 -13.06 -4.00
N THR A 398 -18.98 -11.77 -4.26
CA THR A 398 -19.82 -10.80 -3.57
C THR A 398 -21.11 -10.60 -4.36
N ARG A 399 -22.19 -10.16 -3.70
CA ARG A 399 -23.41 -9.73 -4.41
C ARG A 399 -23.16 -8.51 -5.30
N GLY A 400 -22.00 -7.86 -5.13
CA GLY A 400 -21.49 -6.83 -6.03
C GLY A 400 -21.64 -5.41 -5.53
N LYS A 401 -21.28 -4.48 -6.41
CA LYS A 401 -21.40 -3.03 -6.18
C LYS A 401 -22.87 -2.63 -6.03
N LYS A 402 -23.14 -1.74 -5.07
CA LYS A 402 -24.46 -1.11 -4.89
C LYS A 402 -24.52 0.26 -5.56
N VAL A 403 -25.71 0.64 -6.03
CA VAL A 403 -25.99 2.01 -6.54
C VAL A 403 -26.01 3.07 -5.44
N THR A 404 -26.28 2.65 -4.20
CA THR A 404 -26.28 3.50 -3.01
C THR A 404 -25.96 2.67 -1.77
N SER A 405 -25.57 3.32 -0.68
CA SER A 405 -25.40 2.66 0.62
C SER A 405 -26.75 2.18 1.17
N GLY A 406 -26.78 0.96 1.72
CA GLY A 406 -27.96 0.41 2.35
C GLY A 406 -27.99 -1.12 2.41
N MET A 407 -28.85 -1.65 3.30
CA MET A 407 -28.92 -3.10 3.57
C MET A 407 -29.66 -3.89 2.48
N SER A 408 -30.53 -3.26 1.70
CA SER A 408 -31.34 -3.98 0.71
C SER A 408 -30.46 -4.56 -0.42
N PRO A 409 -30.67 -5.85 -0.81
CA PRO A 409 -30.00 -6.44 -1.96
C PRO A 409 -30.47 -5.84 -3.29
N THR A 410 -31.62 -5.14 -3.32
CA THR A 410 -32.14 -4.48 -4.54
C THR A 410 -31.26 -3.34 -5.07
N PHE A 411 -30.29 -2.89 -4.26
CA PHE A 411 -29.30 -1.91 -4.67
C PHE A 411 -28.13 -2.51 -5.47
N ASN A 412 -27.97 -3.84 -5.46
CA ASN A 412 -26.93 -4.57 -6.21
C ASN A 412 -27.31 -4.69 -7.70
N ARG A 413 -27.20 -3.60 -8.44
CA ARG A 413 -27.64 -3.53 -9.85
C ARG A 413 -26.50 -3.70 -10.87
N TYR A 414 -25.27 -3.84 -10.41
CA TYR A 414 -24.09 -3.97 -11.27
C TYR A 414 -23.66 -5.44 -11.52
N GLY A 415 -24.38 -6.42 -10.97
CA GLY A 415 -23.99 -7.83 -11.00
C GLY A 415 -23.00 -8.20 -9.89
N CYS A 416 -22.69 -9.50 -9.77
CA CYS A 416 -21.77 -10.01 -8.75
C CYS A 416 -20.31 -9.63 -9.02
N THR A 417 -19.51 -9.46 -7.98
CA THR A 417 -18.05 -9.26 -8.11
C THR A 417 -17.32 -10.56 -7.79
N LEU A 418 -16.71 -11.20 -8.80
CA LEU A 418 -15.85 -12.38 -8.62
C LEU A 418 -14.43 -11.95 -8.21
N ILE A 419 -13.86 -12.64 -7.23
CA ILE A 419 -12.49 -12.39 -6.74
C ILE A 419 -11.74 -13.71 -6.73
N VAL A 420 -10.63 -13.79 -7.48
CA VAL A 420 -9.70 -14.93 -7.45
C VAL A 420 -8.39 -14.45 -6.86
N LEU A 421 -8.19 -14.73 -5.56
CA LEU A 421 -6.93 -14.45 -4.87
C LEU A 421 -6.11 -15.73 -4.73
N ALA A 422 -5.19 -15.94 -5.67
CA ALA A 422 -4.23 -17.03 -5.64
C ALA A 422 -2.92 -16.57 -4.96
N GLU A 423 -2.42 -17.35 -4.01
CA GLU A 423 -1.14 -17.09 -3.34
C GLU A 423 -0.32 -18.37 -3.26
N TRP A 424 1.00 -18.24 -3.45
CA TRP A 424 1.95 -19.27 -3.04
C TRP A 424 1.81 -19.46 -1.54
N LYS A 425 1.42 -20.65 -1.10
CA LYS A 425 1.03 -20.89 0.28
C LYS A 425 1.33 -22.31 0.72
N PRO A 426 2.44 -22.53 1.44
CA PRO A 426 2.69 -23.82 2.07
C PRO A 426 1.61 -24.14 3.12
N PRO A 427 1.47 -25.42 3.52
CA PRO A 427 0.58 -25.81 4.62
C PRO A 427 0.81 -24.94 5.86
N VAL A 428 -0.28 -24.47 6.47
CA VAL A 428 -0.21 -23.50 7.57
C VAL A 428 0.15 -24.16 8.91
N TYR A 429 -0.17 -25.43 9.08
CA TYR A 429 0.07 -26.16 10.32
C TYR A 429 1.22 -27.17 10.17
N ASP A 430 1.82 -27.51 11.31
CA ASP A 430 2.78 -28.60 11.40
C ASP A 430 2.05 -29.95 11.27
N ASN A 431 2.09 -30.51 10.06
CA ASN A 431 1.47 -31.80 9.76
C ASN A 431 2.33 -32.99 10.25
N ASP A 432 3.58 -32.77 10.68
CA ASP A 432 4.48 -33.82 11.14
C ASP A 432 4.55 -33.93 12.67
N GLY A 433 4.72 -32.82 13.38
CA GLY A 433 4.78 -32.74 14.84
C GLY A 433 3.43 -32.58 15.53
N GLY A 434 2.43 -32.07 14.78
CA GLY A 434 1.09 -31.80 15.29
C GLY A 434 0.97 -30.47 16.02
N ILE A 435 -0.28 -30.13 16.34
CA ILE A 435 -0.66 -28.81 16.86
C ILE A 435 -1.29 -28.90 18.26
N VAL A 436 -1.24 -27.77 18.95
CA VAL A 436 -1.88 -27.55 20.26
C VAL A 436 -3.14 -26.72 20.05
N LEU A 437 -4.26 -27.17 20.61
CA LEU A 437 -5.53 -26.47 20.56
C LEU A 437 -5.99 -26.02 21.96
N VAL A 438 -6.86 -25.02 21.98
CA VAL A 438 -7.62 -24.63 23.18
C VAL A 438 -9.11 -24.53 22.87
N THR A 439 -9.95 -24.74 23.86
CA THR A 439 -11.39 -24.56 23.72
C THR A 439 -11.75 -23.08 23.86
N ALA A 440 -12.41 -22.52 22.84
CA ALA A 440 -12.89 -21.14 22.88
C ALA A 440 -14.16 -21.00 23.73
N THR A 441 -14.27 -19.86 24.38
CA THR A 441 -15.50 -19.38 25.02
C THR A 441 -16.49 -18.89 23.96
N THR A 442 -16.02 -18.29 22.87
CA THR A 442 -16.84 -17.94 21.71
C THR A 442 -17.52 -19.17 21.11
N ARG A 443 -18.85 -19.17 21.07
CA ARG A 443 -19.68 -20.25 20.50
C ARG A 443 -19.81 -20.11 18.99
N ARG A 444 -19.96 -21.24 18.30
CA ARG A 444 -20.14 -21.26 16.85
C ARG A 444 -21.55 -20.81 16.47
N ASN A 445 -21.67 -20.12 15.33
CA ASN A 445 -22.97 -19.63 14.86
C ASN A 445 -23.98 -20.77 14.67
N SER A 446 -25.18 -20.56 15.21
CA SER A 446 -26.32 -21.43 14.99
C SER A 446 -26.91 -21.24 13.59
N PRO A 447 -27.49 -22.30 12.98
CA PRO A 447 -28.35 -22.18 11.81
C PRO A 447 -29.47 -21.13 11.97
N ASN A 448 -29.90 -20.83 13.19
CA ASN A 448 -30.94 -19.85 13.47
C ASN A 448 -30.48 -18.38 13.43
N ASN A 449 -29.17 -18.12 13.37
CA ASN A 449 -28.62 -16.77 13.35
C ASN A 449 -27.91 -16.49 12.03
N LEU A 450 -26.88 -17.27 11.76
CA LEU A 450 -26.11 -17.18 10.53
C LEU A 450 -25.56 -18.58 10.25
N ASP A 451 -26.23 -19.30 9.37
CA ASP A 451 -25.98 -20.73 9.18
C ASP A 451 -24.55 -20.99 8.71
N SER A 452 -23.81 -21.70 9.56
CA SER A 452 -22.42 -22.12 9.33
C SER A 452 -22.26 -23.05 8.13
N LYS A 453 -23.35 -23.61 7.58
CA LYS A 453 -23.34 -24.39 6.34
C LYS A 453 -23.15 -23.52 5.09
N ILE A 454 -23.53 -22.25 5.15
CA ILE A 454 -23.27 -21.27 4.08
C ILE A 454 -21.81 -20.84 4.21
N HIS A 455 -21.01 -21.03 3.16
CA HIS A 455 -19.61 -20.63 3.20
C HIS A 455 -19.46 -19.12 2.91
N HIS A 456 -19.81 -18.30 3.90
CA HIS A 456 -19.88 -16.83 3.81
C HIS A 456 -18.63 -16.12 4.38
N ASN A 457 -18.43 -14.84 4.06
CA ASN A 457 -17.28 -14.05 4.55
C ASN A 457 -17.48 -13.40 5.93
N ASN A 458 -18.63 -13.58 6.59
CA ASN A 458 -18.89 -13.08 7.94
C ASN A 458 -18.15 -13.89 9.02
N LEU A 459 -16.83 -13.76 9.06
CA LEU A 459 -15.92 -14.57 9.87
C LEU A 459 -15.54 -13.95 11.22
N LEU A 460 -16.19 -12.86 11.66
CA LEU A 460 -15.86 -12.22 12.93
C LEU A 460 -15.99 -13.18 14.12
N ASN A 461 -17.01 -14.05 14.11
CA ASN A 461 -17.18 -15.12 15.10
C ASN A 461 -15.93 -16.04 15.18
N ASN A 462 -15.44 -16.49 14.03
CA ASN A 462 -14.25 -17.33 13.93
C ASN A 462 -12.97 -16.57 14.32
N ILE A 463 -12.86 -15.28 13.97
CA ILE A 463 -11.72 -14.43 14.31
C ILE A 463 -11.63 -14.22 15.82
N LEU A 464 -12.76 -14.03 16.52
CA LEU A 464 -12.78 -13.93 17.98
C LEU A 464 -12.24 -15.20 18.65
N ALA A 465 -12.68 -16.37 18.20
CA ALA A 465 -12.10 -17.64 18.66
C ALA A 465 -10.60 -17.76 18.34
N LYS A 466 -10.16 -17.28 17.17
CA LYS A 466 -8.73 -17.23 16.83
C LYS A 466 -7.93 -16.31 17.75
N ILE A 467 -8.49 -15.18 18.15
CA ILE A 467 -7.86 -14.27 19.13
C ILE A 467 -7.70 -14.97 20.47
N GLU A 468 -8.71 -15.70 20.94
CA GLU A 468 -8.64 -16.49 22.19
C GLU A 468 -7.49 -17.51 22.12
N SER A 469 -7.36 -18.27 21.02
CA SER A 469 -6.26 -19.22 20.86
C SER A 469 -4.88 -18.55 20.82
N SER A 470 -4.78 -17.40 20.14
CA SER A 470 -3.54 -16.62 20.08
C SER A 470 -3.12 -16.13 21.47
N ASN A 471 -4.08 -15.65 22.28
CA ASN A 471 -3.83 -15.23 23.66
C ASN A 471 -3.37 -16.40 24.55
N ALA A 472 -3.87 -17.61 24.27
CA ALA A 472 -3.44 -18.84 24.92
C ALA A 472 -2.17 -19.46 24.32
N LYS A 473 -1.57 -18.84 23.30
CA LYS A 473 -0.40 -19.34 22.55
C LYS A 473 -0.63 -20.73 21.93
N ALA A 474 -1.86 -21.02 21.55
CA ALA A 474 -2.26 -22.23 20.86
C ALA A 474 -2.34 -22.00 19.34
N ALA A 475 -2.27 -23.09 18.57
CA ALA A 475 -2.31 -23.03 17.12
C ALA A 475 -3.70 -22.67 16.59
N ASP A 476 -4.78 -23.11 17.24
CA ASP A 476 -6.16 -22.76 16.90
C ASP A 476 -7.12 -23.04 18.07
N ALA A 477 -8.37 -22.62 17.91
CA ALA A 477 -9.43 -22.80 18.90
C ALA A 477 -10.48 -23.82 18.46
N ILE A 478 -10.84 -24.74 19.35
CA ILE A 478 -12.04 -25.59 19.25
C ILE A 478 -13.25 -24.74 19.63
N MET A 479 -14.24 -24.68 18.75
CA MET A 479 -15.50 -23.98 18.97
C MET A 479 -16.60 -24.99 19.31
N LEU A 480 -17.42 -24.64 20.30
CA LEU A 480 -18.56 -25.43 20.73
C LEU A 480 -19.87 -24.86 20.19
N ASP A 481 -20.88 -25.71 20.02
CA ASP A 481 -22.26 -25.29 19.77
C ASP A 481 -22.91 -24.73 21.04
N LYS A 482 -24.18 -24.31 20.91
CA LYS A 482 -24.94 -23.71 22.01
C LYS A 482 -25.15 -24.65 23.20
N ASP A 483 -25.11 -25.95 22.98
CA ASP A 483 -25.37 -26.99 24.00
C ASP A 483 -24.05 -27.53 24.59
N GLY A 484 -22.90 -27.04 24.12
CA GLY A 484 -21.57 -27.41 24.61
C GLY A 484 -20.95 -28.60 23.90
N PHE A 485 -21.53 -29.09 22.80
CA PHE A 485 -20.89 -30.11 21.96
C PHE A 485 -19.85 -29.49 21.03
N VAL A 486 -18.85 -30.29 20.68
CA VAL A 486 -17.80 -29.88 19.74
C VAL A 486 -18.42 -29.68 18.35
N SER A 487 -18.12 -28.54 17.71
CA SER A 487 -18.58 -28.23 16.36
C SER A 487 -17.46 -28.34 15.33
N GLU A 488 -16.51 -27.41 15.37
CA GLU A 488 -15.34 -27.33 14.50
C GLU A 488 -14.27 -26.46 15.17
N THR A 489 -13.11 -26.27 14.55
CA THR A 489 -12.18 -25.21 14.95
C THR A 489 -12.59 -23.89 14.30
N ASN A 490 -11.90 -22.80 14.63
CA ASN A 490 -12.13 -21.51 13.96
C ASN A 490 -11.88 -21.54 12.44
N ALA A 491 -11.16 -22.52 11.89
CA ALA A 491 -10.81 -22.55 10.46
C ALA A 491 -10.95 -23.94 9.79
N THR A 492 -11.13 -25.02 10.55
CA THR A 492 -11.11 -26.40 10.05
C THR A 492 -12.12 -27.29 10.77
N ASN A 493 -12.63 -28.32 10.10
CA ASN A 493 -13.41 -29.36 10.80
C ASN A 493 -12.50 -30.21 11.70
N ILE A 494 -13.07 -30.75 12.79
CA ILE A 494 -12.33 -31.55 13.78
C ILE A 494 -12.75 -33.03 13.75
N PHE A 495 -11.78 -33.90 14.03
CA PHE A 495 -11.95 -35.34 14.04
C PHE A 495 -11.25 -35.94 15.25
N MET A 496 -11.81 -37.03 15.79
CA MET A 496 -11.28 -37.78 16.92
C MET A 496 -11.14 -39.24 16.54
N VAL A 497 -9.97 -39.83 16.82
CA VAL A 497 -9.77 -41.29 16.71
C VAL A 497 -9.92 -41.91 18.10
N LYS A 498 -10.89 -42.80 18.26
CA LYS A 498 -11.13 -43.50 19.52
C LYS A 498 -11.40 -44.99 19.27
N LYS A 499 -10.58 -45.87 19.86
CA LYS A 499 -10.69 -47.33 19.70
C LYS A 499 -10.75 -47.76 18.23
N GLY A 500 -9.85 -47.20 17.40
CA GLY A 500 -9.79 -47.49 15.95
C GLY A 500 -10.92 -46.89 15.10
N ARG A 501 -11.86 -46.14 15.69
CA ARG A 501 -12.95 -45.48 14.98
C ARG A 501 -12.69 -43.98 14.85
N VAL A 502 -12.96 -43.43 13.66
CA VAL A 502 -12.92 -41.99 13.40
C VAL A 502 -14.30 -41.40 13.69
N LEU A 503 -14.32 -40.31 14.46
CA LEU A 503 -15.52 -39.59 14.88
C LEU A 503 -15.37 -38.12 14.44
N THR A 504 -16.47 -37.50 14.03
CA THR A 504 -16.54 -36.07 13.73
C THR A 504 -17.94 -35.55 14.07
N PRO A 505 -18.08 -34.28 14.48
CA PRO A 505 -19.39 -33.69 14.70
C PRO A 505 -20.29 -33.79 13.46
N HIS A 506 -21.59 -34.02 13.66
CA HIS A 506 -22.56 -33.86 12.58
C HIS A 506 -22.57 -32.40 12.11
N ALA A 507 -22.90 -32.15 10.83
CA ALA A 507 -22.79 -30.83 10.21
C ALA A 507 -23.93 -29.88 10.61
N ASP A 508 -24.32 -29.85 11.89
CA ASP A 508 -25.41 -29.02 12.41
C ASP A 508 -24.95 -27.59 12.69
N TYR A 509 -23.75 -27.44 13.26
CA TYR A 509 -23.15 -26.16 13.67
C TYR A 509 -21.80 -25.90 13.01
N CYS A 510 -21.46 -26.60 11.92
CA CYS A 510 -20.17 -26.45 11.22
C CYS A 510 -20.35 -26.51 9.71
N LEU A 511 -19.29 -26.11 8.99
CA LEU A 511 -19.30 -26.20 7.54
C LEU A 511 -19.21 -27.67 7.09
N PRO A 512 -20.01 -28.13 6.12
CA PRO A 512 -19.80 -29.41 5.47
C PRO A 512 -18.55 -29.33 4.57
N GLY A 513 -17.37 -29.57 5.17
CA GLY A 513 -16.08 -29.50 4.49
C GLY A 513 -15.95 -30.48 3.31
N ILE A 514 -15.45 -30.02 2.16
CA ILE A 514 -15.13 -30.90 1.03
C ILE A 514 -14.03 -31.89 1.42
N THR A 515 -13.02 -31.43 2.18
CA THR A 515 -11.99 -32.35 2.67
C THR A 515 -12.62 -33.40 3.56
N ARG A 516 -13.46 -33.03 4.54
CA ARG A 516 -14.24 -33.94 5.38
C ARG A 516 -15.03 -34.99 4.58
N ALA A 517 -15.60 -34.61 3.43
CA ALA A 517 -16.36 -35.50 2.57
C ALA A 517 -15.47 -36.41 1.69
N THR A 518 -14.26 -35.96 1.34
CA THR A 518 -13.34 -36.64 0.42
C THR A 518 -12.38 -37.60 1.12
N VAL A 519 -11.78 -37.17 2.23
CA VAL A 519 -10.97 -37.97 3.14
C VAL A 519 -11.43 -37.63 4.55
N TRP A 520 -11.55 -38.60 5.45
CA TRP A 520 -12.16 -38.38 6.77
C TRP A 520 -11.38 -37.45 7.74
N THR A 521 -10.60 -36.46 7.27
CA THR A 521 -9.87 -35.47 8.09
C THR A 521 -9.74 -34.06 7.40
N THR A 522 -9.45 -33.00 8.19
CA THR A 522 -9.51 -31.48 8.08
C THR A 522 -9.36 -30.69 6.74
N GLY A 523 -9.66 -29.37 6.75
CA GLY A 523 -9.92 -28.46 5.62
C GLY A 523 -8.74 -28.03 4.72
N THR A 524 -9.06 -27.33 3.61
CA THR A 524 -8.17 -27.12 2.45
C THR A 524 -6.80 -26.47 2.75
N MET A 525 -6.73 -25.53 3.69
CA MET A 525 -5.50 -24.78 3.98
C MET A 525 -4.53 -25.51 4.92
N GLY A 526 -5.06 -26.32 5.84
CA GLY A 526 -4.28 -27.09 6.80
C GLY A 526 -4.03 -28.53 6.38
N GLU A 527 -4.78 -29.03 5.40
CA GLU A 527 -4.89 -30.45 5.10
C GLU A 527 -5.24 -31.25 6.37
N LEU A 528 -4.46 -32.30 6.64
CA LEU A 528 -4.62 -33.23 7.74
C LEU A 528 -3.62 -32.94 8.85
N SER A 529 -3.94 -32.01 9.74
CA SER A 529 -3.07 -31.62 10.86
C SER A 529 -3.38 -32.42 12.13
N PRO A 530 -2.41 -33.15 12.71
CA PRO A 530 -2.61 -33.90 13.95
C PRO A 530 -2.72 -32.97 15.15
N VAL A 531 -3.56 -33.31 16.13
CA VAL A 531 -3.66 -32.58 17.40
C VAL A 531 -3.03 -33.42 18.51
N VAL A 532 -2.02 -32.87 19.19
CA VAL A 532 -1.26 -33.58 20.24
C VAL A 532 -1.58 -33.10 21.65
N GLN A 533 -2.23 -31.92 21.78
CA GLN A 533 -2.60 -31.36 23.06
C GLN A 533 -3.85 -30.48 22.94
N ILE A 534 -4.75 -30.56 23.93
CA ILE A 534 -5.96 -29.74 24.03
C ILE A 534 -6.09 -29.23 25.47
N ASP A 535 -6.25 -27.93 25.68
CA ASP A 535 -6.46 -27.31 27.01
C ASP A 535 -5.43 -27.74 28.06
N GLY A 536 -4.16 -27.81 27.65
CA GLY A 536 -3.06 -28.26 28.51
C GLY A 536 -2.93 -29.79 28.62
N ARG A 537 -3.94 -30.57 28.21
CA ARG A 537 -3.94 -32.04 28.31
C ARG A 537 -3.33 -32.69 27.07
N VAL A 538 -2.32 -33.53 27.27
CA VAL A 538 -1.69 -34.32 26.21
C VAL A 538 -2.66 -35.38 25.69
N ILE A 539 -2.77 -35.49 24.37
CA ILE A 539 -3.61 -36.47 23.68
C ILE A 539 -2.79 -37.73 23.39
N GLY A 540 -3.25 -38.88 23.88
CA GLY A 540 -2.52 -40.15 23.75
C GLY A 540 -1.12 -40.04 24.38
N GLU A 541 -0.09 -40.32 23.58
CA GLU A 541 1.32 -40.22 23.99
C GLU A 541 1.95 -38.86 23.61
N GLY A 542 1.17 -37.89 23.14
CA GLY A 542 1.69 -36.60 22.65
C GLY A 542 2.41 -36.71 21.31
N LYS A 543 2.13 -37.76 20.54
CA LYS A 543 2.69 -38.03 19.21
C LYS A 543 1.58 -38.29 18.21
N VAL A 544 1.88 -38.13 16.93
CA VAL A 544 0.94 -38.42 15.84
C VAL A 544 0.60 -39.91 15.83
N GLY A 545 -0.69 -40.22 15.91
CA GLY A 545 -1.18 -41.60 15.91
C GLY A 545 -1.11 -42.29 14.53
N PRO A 546 -1.08 -43.63 14.49
CA PRO A 546 -0.92 -44.39 13.25
C PRO A 546 -2.09 -44.21 12.27
N VAL A 547 -3.33 -44.11 12.77
CA VAL A 547 -4.52 -43.85 11.92
C VAL A 547 -4.39 -42.51 11.21
N THR A 548 -3.93 -41.47 11.92
CA THR A 548 -3.72 -40.14 11.33
C THR A 548 -2.67 -40.18 10.23
N ARG A 549 -1.54 -40.86 10.46
CA ARG A 549 -0.49 -41.05 9.42
C ARG A 549 -1.02 -41.78 8.19
N THR A 550 -1.81 -42.83 8.37
CA THR A 550 -2.44 -43.56 7.26
C THR A 550 -3.34 -42.64 6.44
N LEU A 551 -4.15 -41.81 7.09
CA LEU A 551 -5.04 -40.86 6.41
C LEU A 551 -4.26 -39.75 5.70
N GLN A 552 -3.19 -39.23 6.32
CA GLN A 552 -2.27 -38.27 5.70
C GLN A 552 -1.68 -38.80 4.39
N ASN A 553 -1.15 -40.03 4.42
CA ASN A 553 -0.57 -40.67 3.23
C ASN A 553 -1.62 -40.91 2.14
N ALA A 554 -2.81 -41.38 2.52
CA ALA A 554 -3.91 -41.58 1.58
C ALA A 554 -4.37 -40.27 0.93
N TYR A 555 -4.50 -39.20 1.73
CA TYR A 555 -4.85 -37.87 1.22
C TYR A 555 -3.81 -37.35 0.24
N LYS A 556 -2.52 -37.43 0.60
CA LYS A 556 -1.42 -37.01 -0.28
C LYS A 556 -1.47 -37.73 -1.63
N ASN A 557 -1.61 -39.06 -1.62
CA ASN A 557 -1.71 -39.83 -2.87
C ASN A 557 -2.93 -39.39 -3.70
N LEU A 558 -4.09 -39.20 -3.05
CA LEU A 558 -5.31 -38.78 -3.74
C LEU A 558 -5.17 -37.38 -4.38
N THR A 559 -4.51 -36.44 -3.71
CA THR A 559 -4.30 -35.08 -4.25
C THR A 559 -3.34 -35.04 -5.43
N GLU A 560 -2.42 -36.02 -5.53
CA GLU A 560 -1.52 -36.12 -6.69
C GLU A 560 -2.27 -36.65 -7.92
N ASP A 561 -3.21 -37.58 -7.72
CA ASP A 561 -3.89 -38.26 -8.82
C ASP A 561 -5.16 -37.56 -9.29
N SER A 562 -5.91 -36.92 -8.38
CA SER A 562 -7.23 -36.36 -8.67
C SER A 562 -7.26 -34.83 -8.77
N GLY A 563 -8.32 -34.29 -9.38
CA GLY A 563 -8.55 -32.86 -9.55
C GLY A 563 -8.75 -32.46 -11.01
N VAL A 564 -9.12 -31.20 -11.21
CA VAL A 564 -9.32 -30.63 -12.54
C VAL A 564 -7.98 -30.09 -13.06
N LEU A 565 -7.54 -30.57 -14.22
CA LEU A 565 -6.28 -30.17 -14.84
C LEU A 565 -6.33 -28.69 -15.29
N ILE A 566 -5.27 -27.94 -14.99
CA ILE A 566 -5.10 -26.59 -15.52
C ILE A 566 -4.74 -26.70 -17.02
N PRO A 567 -5.48 -26.07 -17.96
CA PRO A 567 -5.41 -26.39 -19.39
C PRO A 567 -4.03 -26.34 -20.05
N THR A 568 -3.14 -25.44 -19.60
CA THR A 568 -1.80 -25.26 -20.20
C THR A 568 -0.70 -25.98 -19.42
N TYR A 569 -1.05 -26.77 -18.40
CA TYR A 569 -0.06 -27.50 -17.62
C TYR A 569 0.52 -28.65 -18.45
N GLN A 570 1.82 -28.57 -18.72
CA GLN A 570 2.60 -29.66 -19.30
C GLN A 570 3.36 -30.32 -18.14
N ALA A 571 3.09 -31.60 -17.88
CA ALA A 571 3.89 -32.36 -16.94
C ALA A 571 5.32 -32.46 -17.49
N ALA A 572 6.30 -31.97 -16.71
CA ALA A 572 7.71 -32.03 -17.04
C ALA A 572 8.30 -33.43 -16.81
#